data_AF-A0A7J4JI68-F1
#
_entry.id   AF-A0A7J4JI68-F1
#
_cell.length_a   1.000
_cell.length_b   1.000
_cell.length_c   1.000
_cell.angle_alpha   90.00
_cell.angle_beta   90.00
_cell.angle_gamma   90.00
#
_symmetry.space_group_name_H-M   'P 1'
#
loop_
_entity.id
_entity.type
_entity.pdbx_description
1 polymer ?
#
loop_
_entity_poly.entity_id
_entity_poly.type
_entity_poly.pdbx_seq_one_letter_code
_entity_poly.pdbx_strand_id
1 'polypeptide(L)'
;MRLPAWHWFLLFGFILFLGCNYQKPGSVGPLYQEPKVVDQQQVLRNELTALGCPNMPSLDECHFSKAVQARLPEKCGAISAVALQDRCYHELALTLSDESVCRRIQDSNSFDDCLLRLGKTLKGFDLPCETLKSPENRARCVKEIREPLEKKRVEQYPFIDLCNALPEGGREACTQTVKAERMDERFCDPFMDPATKDKCLLAASKFLSKYSLCNQVSGEAVFDACITNKAIASASSETCKEAKSKDSEWTCMKDFGVQTGNAVTCRKIPVTTHLGLRLECLDGAAFFSDEPGVCEDIRQLDKQGFCFGRIAVKRNDFRLCAGIKTGTVSDLDPFLARDSCYVHVAEHLALAEACEPVNYASRKATCLTNVAQGVQADSVEKPVVSIPGGPKTCNELNGRVCPTDANCMSAVIATIDSYVCCLTKCKLPDECTTPADCDDGEASTVDECRGTPRKCVNTVSTACVSGNGSCPAGCHHGNDSDCPADDCNQDSDCDTADTLARCQKGTCVKTAHPYTCTYGPHPNLVC
;
A
#
# COMPACT_ATOMS: atom_id res chain seq x y z
N MET A 1 -52.69 -35.27 22.70
CA MET A 1 -54.02 -34.67 22.39
C MET A 1 -53.80 -33.73 21.21
N ARG A 2 -54.35 -34.07 20.02
CA ARG A 2 -55.60 -33.55 19.43
C ARG A 2 -55.51 -32.13 18.81
N LEU A 3 -55.29 -32.14 17.49
CA LEU A 3 -55.71 -31.23 16.40
C LEU A 3 -57.23 -30.90 16.41
N PRO A 4 -57.84 -30.16 15.42
CA PRO A 4 -57.40 -29.01 14.57
C PRO A 4 -58.49 -27.92 14.32
N ALA A 5 -58.18 -26.88 13.51
CA ALA A 5 -59.08 -26.11 12.60
C ALA A 5 -58.21 -25.29 11.61
N TRP A 6 -58.48 -24.99 10.32
CA TRP A 6 -59.51 -25.33 9.29
C TRP A 6 -60.89 -24.65 9.29
N HIS A 7 -61.12 -23.77 8.27
CA HIS A 7 -62.37 -23.31 7.57
C HIS A 7 -62.24 -21.81 7.15
N TRP A 8 -62.82 -21.23 6.09
CA TRP A 8 -63.66 -21.59 4.90
C TRP A 8 -63.28 -20.60 3.73
N PHE A 9 -63.74 -20.64 2.47
CA PHE A 9 -65.13 -20.64 1.95
C PHE A 9 -65.23 -21.13 0.47
N LEU A 10 -66.46 -21.34 -0.02
CA LEU A 10 -66.84 -21.85 -1.35
C LEU A 10 -67.51 -20.79 -2.26
N LEU A 11 -67.62 -21.08 -3.56
CA LEU A 11 -68.82 -20.96 -4.44
C LEU A 11 -68.42 -21.50 -5.86
N PHE A 12 -68.88 -22.65 -6.36
CA PHE A 12 -70.20 -23.03 -6.92
C PHE A 12 -70.50 -22.52 -8.35
N GLY A 13 -70.95 -23.43 -9.23
CA GLY A 13 -71.37 -23.11 -10.61
C GLY A 13 -71.50 -24.30 -11.57
N PHE A 14 -72.28 -25.33 -11.24
CA PHE A 14 -72.49 -26.51 -12.09
C PHE A 14 -73.97 -26.65 -12.47
N ILE A 15 -74.30 -26.66 -13.77
CA ILE A 15 -75.63 -27.01 -14.28
C ILE A 15 -75.47 -27.96 -15.47
N LEU A 16 -76.17 -29.09 -15.40
CA LEU A 16 -76.40 -30.06 -16.48
C LEU A 16 -77.90 -30.12 -16.72
N PHE A 17 -78.34 -30.29 -17.97
CA PHE A 17 -79.28 -31.36 -18.35
C PHE A 17 -79.57 -31.45 -19.86
N LEU A 18 -79.83 -32.69 -20.28
CA LEU A 18 -80.68 -33.14 -21.40
C LEU A 18 -80.55 -32.44 -22.77
N GLY A 19 -79.96 -33.15 -23.73
CA GLY A 19 -80.11 -32.87 -25.16
C GLY A 19 -81.34 -33.57 -25.77
N CYS A 20 -81.46 -33.48 -27.10
CA CYS A 20 -82.34 -34.33 -27.88
C CYS A 20 -81.73 -34.64 -29.26
N ASN A 21 -82.20 -35.70 -29.90
CA ASN A 21 -81.79 -36.12 -31.24
C ASN A 21 -82.69 -35.45 -32.30
N TYR A 22 -82.21 -35.24 -33.54
CA TYR A 22 -82.68 -35.94 -34.75
C TYR A 22 -82.37 -35.21 -36.08
N GLN A 23 -82.07 -36.02 -37.11
CA GLN A 23 -82.11 -35.80 -38.57
C GLN A 23 -81.29 -34.71 -39.32
N LYS A 24 -80.70 -35.19 -40.43
CA LYS A 24 -80.15 -34.50 -41.62
C LYS A 24 -81.31 -34.14 -42.58
N PRO A 25 -81.19 -33.14 -43.51
CA PRO A 25 -80.23 -33.22 -44.63
C PRO A 25 -79.67 -31.89 -45.16
N GLY A 26 -78.70 -31.96 -46.10
CA GLY A 26 -78.37 -30.86 -47.00
C GLY A 26 -76.88 -30.54 -47.18
N SER A 27 -76.50 -30.32 -48.44
CA SER A 27 -75.31 -29.62 -48.96
C SER A 27 -75.04 -28.26 -48.29
N VAL A 28 -73.84 -27.66 -48.32
CA VAL A 28 -72.68 -27.78 -49.24
C VAL A 28 -71.37 -27.77 -48.42
N GLY A 29 -70.30 -28.43 -48.89
CA GLY A 29 -68.99 -28.44 -48.21
C GLY A 29 -68.09 -27.23 -48.56
N PRO A 30 -67.44 -26.57 -47.58
CA PRO A 30 -66.33 -25.65 -47.83
C PRO A 30 -65.01 -26.40 -48.04
N LEU A 31 -64.03 -25.75 -48.65
CA LEU A 31 -62.73 -26.33 -48.98
C LEU A 31 -61.90 -26.69 -47.74
N TYR A 32 -61.27 -27.85 -47.77
CA TYR A 32 -60.14 -28.18 -46.89
C TYR A 32 -58.95 -27.28 -47.26
N GLN A 33 -58.46 -26.46 -46.33
CA GLN A 33 -57.20 -25.74 -46.51
C GLN A 33 -56.08 -26.51 -45.79
N GLU A 34 -54.97 -26.72 -46.50
CA GLU A 34 -53.79 -27.37 -45.94
C GLU A 34 -53.12 -26.48 -44.87
N PRO A 35 -52.56 -27.07 -43.80
CA PRO A 35 -51.82 -26.31 -42.80
C PRO A 35 -50.55 -25.72 -43.44
N LYS A 36 -50.39 -24.39 -43.35
CA LYS A 36 -49.20 -23.69 -43.84
C LYS A 36 -47.95 -24.21 -43.13
N VAL A 37 -47.00 -24.76 -43.89
CA VAL A 37 -45.65 -25.05 -43.40
C VAL A 37 -44.99 -23.72 -43.02
N VAL A 38 -44.63 -23.58 -41.75
CA VAL A 38 -43.92 -22.39 -41.25
C VAL A 38 -42.43 -22.56 -41.51
N ASP A 39 -41.82 -21.64 -42.27
CA ASP A 39 -40.36 -21.59 -42.43
C ASP A 39 -39.70 -21.21 -41.10
N GLN A 40 -39.09 -22.21 -40.46
CA GLN A 40 -38.39 -22.06 -39.19
C GLN A 40 -37.18 -21.11 -39.30
N GLN A 41 -36.53 -21.01 -40.46
CA GLN A 41 -35.45 -20.03 -40.65
C GLN A 41 -35.99 -18.60 -40.65
N GLN A 42 -37.17 -18.36 -41.21
CA GLN A 42 -37.75 -17.02 -41.21
C GLN A 42 -38.26 -16.61 -39.83
N VAL A 43 -38.76 -17.55 -39.02
CA VAL A 43 -39.08 -17.28 -37.60
C VAL A 43 -37.83 -16.83 -36.85
N LEU A 44 -36.74 -17.61 -36.90
CA LEU A 44 -35.49 -17.28 -36.23
C LEU A 44 -34.90 -15.93 -36.70
N ARG A 45 -34.93 -15.64 -38.01
CA ARG A 45 -34.49 -14.33 -38.56
C ARG A 45 -35.32 -13.17 -38.01
N ASN A 46 -36.64 -13.34 -37.87
CA ASN A 46 -37.52 -12.30 -37.33
C ASN A 46 -37.22 -12.04 -35.84
N GLU A 47 -37.03 -13.09 -35.04
CA GLU A 47 -36.70 -12.99 -33.60
C GLU A 47 -35.33 -12.34 -33.36
N LEU A 48 -34.30 -12.76 -34.12
CA LEU A 48 -32.97 -12.15 -34.10
C LEU A 48 -33.00 -10.67 -34.50
N THR A 49 -33.85 -10.30 -35.46
CA THR A 49 -34.03 -8.90 -35.86
C THR A 49 -34.71 -8.09 -34.75
N ALA A 50 -35.72 -8.65 -34.08
CA ALA A 50 -36.42 -8.00 -32.97
C ALA A 50 -35.52 -7.75 -31.74
N LEU A 51 -34.54 -8.63 -31.47
CA LEU A 51 -33.50 -8.42 -30.44
C LEU A 51 -32.36 -7.49 -30.88
N GLY A 52 -32.35 -7.01 -32.12
CA GLY A 52 -31.27 -6.19 -32.67
C GLY A 52 -29.96 -6.96 -32.83
N CYS A 53 -30.05 -8.21 -33.32
CA CYS A 53 -28.95 -9.15 -33.61
C CYS A 53 -29.13 -9.85 -34.99
N PRO A 54 -29.53 -9.17 -36.08
CA PRO A 54 -29.99 -9.85 -37.31
C PRO A 54 -28.95 -10.76 -37.99
N ASN A 55 -27.67 -10.61 -37.65
CA ASN A 55 -26.55 -11.36 -38.24
C ASN A 55 -25.98 -12.46 -37.31
N MET A 56 -26.61 -12.76 -36.18
CA MET A 56 -26.13 -13.80 -35.25
C MET A 56 -26.56 -15.22 -35.66
N PRO A 57 -25.78 -16.27 -35.35
CA PRO A 57 -26.08 -17.65 -35.74
C PRO A 57 -27.19 -18.30 -34.89
N SER A 58 -27.45 -17.79 -33.68
CA SER A 58 -28.48 -18.29 -32.78
C SER A 58 -29.02 -17.20 -31.84
N LEU A 59 -30.21 -17.44 -31.29
CA LEU A 59 -30.83 -16.57 -30.28
C LEU A 59 -29.96 -16.46 -29.02
N ASP A 60 -29.37 -17.59 -28.61
CA ASP A 60 -28.46 -17.68 -27.46
C ASP A 60 -27.19 -16.84 -27.62
N GLU A 61 -26.58 -16.85 -28.82
CA GLU A 61 -25.38 -16.04 -29.11
C GLU A 61 -25.71 -14.53 -29.08
N CYS A 62 -26.92 -14.15 -29.53
CA CYS A 62 -27.44 -12.80 -29.36
C CYS A 62 -27.59 -12.44 -27.86
N HIS A 63 -28.23 -13.31 -27.06
CA HIS A 63 -28.40 -13.08 -25.63
C HIS A 63 -27.05 -12.98 -24.89
N PHE A 64 -26.08 -13.85 -25.20
CA PHE A 64 -24.70 -13.77 -24.73
C PHE A 64 -24.08 -12.40 -25.04
N SER A 65 -24.09 -12.01 -26.32
CA SER A 65 -23.48 -10.74 -26.77
C SER A 65 -24.13 -9.53 -26.08
N LYS A 66 -25.46 -9.49 -25.96
CA LYS A 66 -26.21 -8.40 -25.31
C LYS A 66 -26.02 -8.38 -23.78
N ALA A 67 -25.75 -9.52 -23.15
CA ALA A 67 -25.45 -9.61 -21.71
C ALA A 67 -24.05 -9.07 -21.41
N VAL A 68 -23.04 -9.51 -22.18
CA VAL A 68 -21.64 -9.05 -22.07
C VAL A 68 -21.53 -7.56 -22.38
N GLN A 69 -22.07 -7.09 -23.51
CA GLN A 69 -22.03 -5.67 -23.91
C GLN A 69 -22.69 -4.75 -22.87
N ALA A 70 -23.79 -5.18 -22.25
CA ALA A 70 -24.49 -4.40 -21.23
C ALA A 70 -23.89 -4.56 -19.83
N ARG A 71 -22.97 -5.51 -19.62
CA ARG A 71 -22.43 -5.92 -18.31
C ARG A 71 -23.52 -6.30 -17.29
N LEU A 72 -24.55 -7.01 -17.73
CA LEU A 72 -25.71 -7.37 -16.90
C LEU A 72 -25.89 -8.89 -16.76
N PRO A 73 -25.47 -9.51 -15.63
CA PRO A 73 -25.57 -10.95 -15.39
C PRO A 73 -26.98 -11.51 -15.55
N GLU A 74 -28.01 -10.75 -15.16
CA GLU A 74 -29.42 -11.16 -15.29
C GLU A 74 -29.82 -11.55 -16.73
N LYS A 75 -29.14 -11.00 -17.74
CA LYS A 75 -29.41 -11.30 -19.16
C LYS A 75 -28.88 -12.66 -19.62
N CYS A 76 -27.88 -13.24 -18.92
CA CYS A 76 -27.40 -14.59 -19.23
C CYS A 76 -28.48 -15.66 -18.95
N GLY A 77 -29.45 -15.37 -18.07
CA GLY A 77 -30.59 -16.25 -17.78
C GLY A 77 -31.54 -16.50 -18.97
N ALA A 78 -31.43 -15.71 -20.05
CA ALA A 78 -32.18 -15.92 -21.30
C ALA A 78 -31.52 -16.91 -22.27
N ILE A 79 -30.28 -17.35 -22.00
CA ILE A 79 -29.54 -18.30 -22.84
C ILE A 79 -30.00 -19.73 -22.52
N SER A 80 -30.44 -20.48 -23.53
CA SER A 80 -30.95 -21.85 -23.37
C SER A 80 -29.84 -22.91 -23.25
N ALA A 81 -28.74 -22.74 -23.97
CA ALA A 81 -27.60 -23.64 -23.96
C ALA A 81 -26.76 -23.44 -22.69
N VAL A 82 -26.86 -24.36 -21.73
CA VAL A 82 -26.21 -24.28 -20.40
C VAL A 82 -24.72 -23.94 -20.49
N ALA A 83 -23.96 -24.55 -21.40
CA ALA A 83 -22.52 -24.26 -21.56
C ALA A 83 -22.23 -22.81 -22.00
N LEU A 84 -23.12 -22.18 -22.78
CA LEU A 84 -23.00 -20.80 -23.22
C LEU A 84 -23.52 -19.81 -22.15
N GLN A 85 -24.52 -20.23 -21.37
CA GLN A 85 -24.99 -19.53 -20.17
C GLN A 85 -23.90 -19.47 -19.08
N ASP A 86 -23.27 -20.62 -18.78
CA ASP A 86 -22.18 -20.73 -17.81
C ASP A 86 -20.97 -19.90 -18.25
N ARG A 87 -20.63 -19.90 -19.55
CA ARG A 87 -19.63 -19.00 -20.13
C ARG A 87 -20.01 -17.51 -19.96
N CYS A 88 -21.28 -17.16 -20.17
CA CYS A 88 -21.79 -15.79 -20.00
C CYS A 88 -21.60 -15.29 -18.56
N TYR A 89 -21.96 -16.11 -17.58
CA TYR A 89 -21.72 -15.81 -16.16
C TYR A 89 -20.22 -15.74 -15.83
N HIS A 90 -19.42 -16.69 -16.31
CA HIS A 90 -17.97 -16.69 -16.09
C HIS A 90 -17.28 -15.42 -16.64
N GLU A 91 -17.59 -15.00 -17.86
CA GLU A 91 -17.00 -13.81 -18.48
C GLU A 91 -17.44 -12.52 -17.78
N LEU A 92 -18.71 -12.43 -17.38
CA LEU A 92 -19.21 -11.29 -16.60
C LEU A 92 -18.67 -11.24 -15.17
N ALA A 93 -18.52 -12.38 -14.48
CA ALA A 93 -17.96 -12.45 -13.14
C ALA A 93 -16.55 -11.83 -13.11
N LEU A 94 -15.69 -12.21 -14.05
CA LEU A 94 -14.34 -11.65 -14.18
C LEU A 94 -14.35 -10.18 -14.60
N THR A 95 -15.22 -9.79 -15.54
CA THR A 95 -15.33 -8.41 -16.04
C THR A 95 -15.86 -7.44 -14.97
N LEU A 96 -16.73 -7.92 -14.08
CA LEU A 96 -17.30 -7.15 -12.96
C LEU A 96 -16.52 -7.30 -11.65
N SER A 97 -15.63 -8.30 -11.57
CA SER A 97 -14.97 -8.73 -10.34
C SER A 97 -15.95 -9.16 -9.23
N ASP A 98 -17.04 -9.81 -9.63
CA ASP A 98 -18.16 -10.18 -8.75
C ASP A 98 -18.31 -11.71 -8.59
N GLU A 99 -17.94 -12.20 -7.40
CA GLU A 99 -18.04 -13.60 -7.00
C GLU A 99 -19.49 -14.15 -7.01
N SER A 100 -20.48 -13.29 -6.76
CA SER A 100 -21.89 -13.68 -6.74
C SER A 100 -22.39 -14.09 -8.13
N VAL A 101 -21.72 -13.65 -9.20
CA VAL A 101 -22.00 -14.07 -10.58
C VAL A 101 -21.47 -15.48 -10.86
N CYS A 102 -20.30 -15.86 -10.32
CA CYS A 102 -19.80 -17.24 -10.43
C CYS A 102 -20.81 -18.25 -9.83
N ARG A 103 -21.52 -17.87 -8.74
CA ARG A 103 -22.53 -18.71 -8.09
C ARG A 103 -23.75 -19.05 -8.96
N ARG A 104 -23.89 -18.45 -10.14
CA ARG A 104 -24.95 -18.74 -11.13
C ARG A 104 -24.54 -19.80 -12.15
N ILE A 105 -23.26 -20.22 -12.16
CA ILE A 105 -22.72 -21.25 -13.05
C ILE A 105 -23.16 -22.64 -12.59
N GLN A 106 -23.72 -23.42 -13.51
CA GLN A 106 -24.24 -24.75 -13.25
C GLN A 106 -23.11 -25.80 -13.19
N ASP A 107 -22.28 -25.87 -14.24
CA ASP A 107 -21.15 -26.82 -14.31
C ASP A 107 -20.20 -26.68 -13.12
N SER A 108 -19.69 -27.82 -12.64
CA SER A 108 -18.81 -27.84 -11.47
C SER A 108 -17.42 -27.31 -11.77
N ASN A 109 -16.91 -27.57 -12.98
CA ASN A 109 -15.55 -27.18 -13.34
C ASN A 109 -15.47 -25.69 -13.73
N SER A 110 -16.46 -25.20 -14.46
CA SER A 110 -16.59 -23.79 -14.84
C SER A 110 -16.86 -22.90 -13.63
N PHE A 111 -17.61 -23.39 -12.63
CA PHE A 111 -17.78 -22.70 -11.34
C PHE A 111 -16.46 -22.55 -10.59
N ASP A 112 -15.68 -23.64 -10.50
CA ASP A 112 -14.37 -23.62 -9.82
C ASP A 112 -13.36 -22.72 -10.55
N ASP A 113 -13.30 -22.78 -11.87
CA ASP A 113 -12.37 -21.96 -12.68
C ASP A 113 -12.72 -20.47 -12.60
N CYS A 114 -14.02 -20.12 -12.56
CA CYS A 114 -14.49 -18.75 -12.32
C CYS A 114 -13.95 -18.17 -11.01
N LEU A 115 -14.08 -18.94 -9.91
CA LEU A 115 -13.60 -18.55 -8.59
C LEU A 115 -12.06 -18.49 -8.52
N LEU A 116 -11.37 -19.51 -9.05
CA LEU A 116 -9.90 -19.55 -9.10
C LEU A 116 -9.32 -18.37 -9.90
N ARG A 117 -9.96 -17.97 -10.99
CA ARG A 117 -9.54 -16.80 -11.78
C ARG A 117 -9.81 -15.50 -11.03
N LEU A 118 -10.97 -15.32 -10.39
CA LEU A 118 -11.24 -14.15 -9.55
C LEU A 118 -10.19 -13.97 -8.46
N GLY A 119 -9.87 -15.02 -7.69
CA GLY A 119 -8.87 -14.96 -6.62
C GLY A 119 -7.44 -14.67 -7.09
N LYS A 120 -7.12 -14.96 -8.36
CA LYS A 120 -5.83 -14.58 -8.98
C LYS A 120 -5.82 -13.15 -9.51
N THR A 121 -6.92 -12.70 -10.10
CA THR A 121 -7.04 -11.34 -10.65
C THR A 121 -7.14 -10.29 -9.55
N LEU A 122 -7.82 -10.61 -8.44
CA LEU A 122 -8.07 -9.70 -7.32
C LEU A 122 -7.00 -9.84 -6.24
N LYS A 123 -5.97 -8.99 -6.33
CA LYS A 123 -4.91 -8.88 -5.32
C LYS A 123 -5.49 -8.59 -3.92
N GLY A 124 -5.53 -9.60 -3.06
CA GLY A 124 -6.07 -9.51 -1.69
C GLY A 124 -7.46 -10.11 -1.50
N PHE A 125 -8.04 -10.76 -2.50
CA PHE A 125 -9.33 -11.47 -2.36
C PHE A 125 -9.16 -12.80 -1.63
N ASP A 126 -9.74 -12.90 -0.44
CA ASP A 126 -9.65 -14.05 0.46
C ASP A 126 -10.64 -15.16 0.03
N LEU A 127 -10.34 -15.85 -1.08
CA LEU A 127 -11.19 -16.90 -1.65
C LEU A 127 -11.31 -18.09 -0.68
N PRO A 128 -12.51 -18.44 -0.17
CA PRO A 128 -12.67 -19.60 0.70
C PRO A 128 -12.59 -20.89 -0.14
N CYS A 129 -11.39 -21.43 -0.29
CA CYS A 129 -11.07 -22.59 -1.15
C CYS A 129 -11.97 -23.79 -0.92
N GLU A 130 -12.48 -23.97 0.30
CA GLU A 130 -13.39 -25.01 0.76
C GLU A 130 -14.77 -24.98 0.06
N THR A 131 -15.10 -23.88 -0.62
CA THR A 131 -16.33 -23.73 -1.44
C THR A 131 -16.22 -24.37 -2.83
N LEU A 132 -15.00 -24.63 -3.33
CA LEU A 132 -14.76 -25.24 -4.63
C LEU A 132 -15.27 -26.69 -4.66
N LYS A 133 -15.85 -27.13 -5.77
CA LYS A 133 -16.49 -28.44 -5.93
C LYS A 133 -15.45 -29.56 -6.13
N SER A 134 -14.39 -29.33 -6.90
CA SER A 134 -13.33 -30.33 -7.14
C SER A 134 -12.24 -30.32 -6.06
N PRO A 135 -11.81 -31.49 -5.53
CA PRO A 135 -10.72 -31.57 -4.55
C PRO A 135 -9.36 -31.12 -5.13
N GLU A 136 -9.14 -31.27 -6.43
CA GLU A 136 -7.94 -30.79 -7.11
C GLU A 136 -7.91 -29.26 -7.15
N ASN A 137 -9.06 -28.64 -7.44
CA ASN A 137 -9.19 -27.18 -7.43
C ASN A 137 -9.09 -26.60 -6.02
N ARG A 138 -9.54 -27.32 -4.98
CA ARG A 138 -9.28 -26.96 -3.57
C ARG A 138 -7.78 -26.89 -3.28
N ALA A 139 -7.03 -27.96 -3.63
CA ALA A 139 -5.58 -28.01 -3.42
C ALA A 139 -4.83 -26.91 -4.20
N ARG A 140 -5.26 -26.65 -5.43
CA ARG A 140 -4.74 -25.55 -6.26
C ARG A 140 -5.06 -24.18 -5.68
N CYS A 141 -6.27 -23.95 -5.18
CA CYS A 141 -6.63 -22.69 -4.52
C CYS A 141 -5.75 -22.43 -3.29
N VAL A 142 -5.53 -23.45 -2.46
CA VAL A 142 -4.65 -23.33 -1.30
C VAL A 142 -3.24 -22.92 -1.73
N LYS A 143 -2.64 -23.64 -2.69
CA LYS A 143 -1.26 -23.41 -3.12
C LYS A 143 -1.05 -22.15 -3.98
N GLU A 144 -1.97 -21.84 -4.89
CA GLU A 144 -1.81 -20.79 -5.91
C GLU A 144 -2.39 -19.43 -5.47
N ILE A 145 -3.24 -19.39 -4.44
CA ILE A 145 -3.95 -18.17 -4.00
C ILE A 145 -3.78 -17.97 -2.49
N ARG A 146 -4.13 -18.95 -1.65
CA ARG A 146 -4.14 -18.80 -0.19
C ARG A 146 -2.74 -18.71 0.42
N GLU A 147 -1.84 -19.66 0.15
CA GLU A 147 -0.46 -19.68 0.64
C GLU A 147 0.31 -18.37 0.28
N PRO A 148 0.23 -17.83 -0.95
CA PRO A 148 0.81 -16.52 -1.27
C PRO A 148 0.17 -15.35 -0.51
N LEU A 149 -1.15 -15.35 -0.29
CA LEU A 149 -1.84 -14.32 0.47
C LEU A 149 -1.52 -14.39 1.97
N GLU A 150 -1.44 -15.59 2.54
CA GLU A 150 -1.04 -15.84 3.93
C GLU A 150 0.43 -15.46 4.16
N LYS A 151 1.34 -15.89 3.28
CA LYS A 151 2.74 -15.46 3.33
C LYS A 151 2.88 -13.94 3.27
N LYS A 152 2.19 -13.28 2.32
CA LYS A 152 2.21 -11.82 2.22
C LYS A 152 1.56 -11.14 3.43
N ARG A 153 0.54 -11.74 4.05
CA ARG A 153 -0.02 -11.28 5.34
C ARG A 153 1.07 -11.34 6.42
N VAL A 154 1.76 -12.46 6.56
CA VAL A 154 2.82 -12.67 7.58
C VAL A 154 4.01 -11.73 7.38
N GLU A 155 4.41 -11.44 6.15
CA GLU A 155 5.44 -10.43 5.82
C GLU A 155 4.97 -8.99 6.09
N GLN A 156 3.68 -8.78 6.36
CA GLN A 156 3.05 -7.49 6.66
C GLN A 156 2.36 -7.49 8.05
N TYR A 157 2.64 -8.48 8.91
CA TYR A 157 2.05 -8.59 10.24
C TYR A 157 2.81 -7.73 11.27
N PRO A 158 2.13 -6.85 12.05
CA PRO A 158 2.76 -6.04 13.12
C PRO A 158 3.26 -6.88 14.32
N PHE A 159 3.23 -8.21 14.18
CA PHE A 159 3.76 -9.18 15.14
C PHE A 159 5.19 -9.63 14.79
N ILE A 160 5.72 -9.30 13.61
CA ILE A 160 7.15 -9.44 13.37
C ILE A 160 7.94 -8.43 14.22
N ASP A 161 7.39 -7.23 14.42
CA ASP A 161 7.97 -6.15 15.24
C ASP A 161 8.06 -6.54 16.73
N LEU A 162 7.03 -7.25 17.22
CA LEU A 162 7.00 -7.90 18.53
C LEU A 162 8.19 -8.87 18.70
N CYS A 163 8.52 -9.65 17.67
CA CYS A 163 9.67 -10.56 17.70
C CYS A 163 11.01 -9.85 17.46
N ASN A 164 11.04 -8.81 16.64
CA ASN A 164 12.23 -8.00 16.39
C ASN A 164 12.72 -7.31 17.67
N ALA A 165 11.80 -6.93 18.57
CA ALA A 165 12.10 -6.40 19.90
C ALA A 165 12.76 -7.40 20.88
N LEU A 166 12.85 -8.69 20.54
CA LEU A 166 13.52 -9.71 21.36
C LEU A 166 14.99 -9.92 20.97
N PRO A 167 15.84 -10.38 21.91
CA PRO A 167 17.19 -10.88 21.61
C PRO A 167 17.14 -12.03 20.59
N GLU A 168 18.24 -12.28 19.88
CA GLU A 168 18.34 -13.22 18.75
C GLU A 168 17.71 -14.60 19.01
N GLY A 169 18.10 -15.29 20.10
CA GLY A 169 17.50 -16.58 20.48
C GLY A 169 16.03 -16.52 20.91
N GLY A 170 15.55 -15.36 21.36
CA GLY A 170 14.14 -15.12 21.63
C GLY A 170 13.33 -14.81 20.37
N ARG A 171 13.93 -14.08 19.42
CA ARG A 171 13.33 -13.66 18.15
C ARG A 171 12.94 -14.84 17.27
N GLU A 172 13.79 -15.86 17.16
CA GLU A 172 13.46 -17.02 16.32
C GLU A 172 12.26 -17.81 16.90
N ALA A 173 12.30 -18.17 18.18
CA ALA A 173 11.21 -18.89 18.84
C ALA A 173 9.90 -18.09 18.85
N CYS A 174 9.97 -16.76 19.02
CA CYS A 174 8.83 -15.86 18.84
C CYS A 174 8.29 -15.94 17.40
N THR A 175 9.15 -15.83 16.39
CA THR A 175 8.77 -15.86 14.97
C THR A 175 8.14 -17.18 14.58
N GLN A 176 8.67 -18.32 15.06
CA GLN A 176 8.08 -19.64 14.87
C GLN A 176 6.70 -19.74 15.55
N THR A 177 6.53 -19.16 16.74
CA THR A 177 5.26 -19.21 17.49
C THR A 177 4.17 -18.31 16.87
N VAL A 178 4.54 -17.13 16.35
CA VAL A 178 3.64 -16.26 15.56
C VAL A 178 3.20 -16.96 14.27
N LYS A 179 4.14 -17.59 13.55
CA LYS A 179 3.86 -18.39 12.34
C LYS A 179 2.99 -19.63 12.60
N ALA A 180 2.89 -20.07 13.86
CA ALA A 180 2.02 -21.18 14.28
C ALA A 180 0.64 -20.71 14.79
N GLU A 181 0.31 -19.42 14.68
CA GLU A 181 -0.94 -18.77 15.13
C GLU A 181 -1.23 -18.85 16.65
N ARG A 182 -0.25 -19.26 17.47
CA ARG A 182 -0.44 -19.49 18.93
C ARG A 182 -0.27 -18.24 19.79
N MET A 183 -0.96 -17.16 19.43
CA MET A 183 -0.92 -15.88 20.18
C MET A 183 -1.99 -15.81 21.29
N ASP A 184 -1.98 -16.80 22.18
CA ASP A 184 -2.71 -16.76 23.46
C ASP A 184 -1.85 -16.17 24.59
N GLU A 185 -2.33 -16.22 25.84
CA GLU A 185 -1.58 -15.69 26.99
C GLU A 185 -0.32 -16.50 27.35
N ARG A 186 -0.14 -17.68 26.77
CA ARG A 186 1.02 -18.57 26.96
C ARG A 186 2.08 -18.41 25.89
N PHE A 187 1.92 -17.45 24.97
CA PHE A 187 2.91 -17.13 23.94
C PHE A 187 4.33 -16.91 24.51
N CYS A 188 4.44 -16.39 25.73
CA CYS A 188 5.71 -16.15 26.41
C CYS A 188 6.15 -17.30 27.37
N ASP A 189 5.41 -18.41 27.46
CA ASP A 189 5.80 -19.57 28.28
C ASP A 189 7.00 -20.39 27.76
N PRO A 190 7.27 -20.48 26.44
CA PRO A 190 8.45 -21.21 25.93
C PRO A 190 9.82 -20.60 26.30
N PHE A 191 9.87 -19.36 26.77
CA PHE A 191 11.11 -18.69 27.14
C PHE A 191 11.56 -19.13 28.53
N MET A 192 12.57 -20.01 28.56
CA MET A 192 13.07 -20.66 29.78
C MET A 192 13.80 -19.71 30.74
N ASP A 193 14.38 -18.62 30.25
CA ASP A 193 15.00 -17.60 31.11
C ASP A 193 14.00 -16.49 31.48
N PRO A 194 13.88 -16.11 32.77
CA PRO A 194 12.93 -15.10 33.20
C PRO A 194 13.11 -13.73 32.51
N ALA A 195 14.34 -13.36 32.16
CA ALA A 195 14.63 -12.05 31.56
C ALA A 195 14.08 -11.92 30.13
N THR A 196 14.16 -12.97 29.31
CA THR A 196 13.56 -12.99 27.97
C THR A 196 12.06 -13.20 28.03
N LYS A 197 11.56 -14.00 28.99
CA LYS A 197 10.11 -14.10 29.26
C LYS A 197 9.51 -12.75 29.64
N ASP A 198 10.14 -12.01 30.55
CA ASP A 198 9.68 -10.69 30.97
C ASP A 198 9.71 -9.67 29.82
N LYS A 199 10.75 -9.70 28.96
CA LYS A 199 10.80 -8.88 27.74
C LYS A 199 9.68 -9.24 26.76
N CYS A 200 9.39 -10.54 26.59
CA CYS A 200 8.27 -11.01 25.77
C CYS A 200 6.94 -10.51 26.34
N LEU A 201 6.71 -10.61 27.65
CA LEU A 201 5.48 -10.14 28.32
C LEU A 201 5.31 -8.61 28.23
N LEU A 202 6.40 -7.84 28.38
CA LEU A 202 6.40 -6.38 28.19
C LEU A 202 6.06 -5.99 26.74
N ALA A 203 6.64 -6.68 25.76
CA ALA A 203 6.37 -6.39 24.36
C ALA A 203 4.94 -6.83 23.98
N ALA A 204 4.52 -8.03 24.38
CA ALA A 204 3.18 -8.56 24.12
C ALA A 204 2.08 -7.71 24.77
N SER A 205 2.28 -7.22 26.00
CA SER A 205 1.30 -6.34 26.67
C SER A 205 1.08 -5.03 25.89
N LYS A 206 2.16 -4.43 25.36
CA LYS A 206 2.13 -3.24 24.50
C LYS A 206 1.47 -3.53 23.15
N PHE A 207 1.95 -4.52 22.40
CA PHE A 207 1.49 -4.81 21.04
C PHE A 207 0.05 -5.37 20.99
N LEU A 208 -0.36 -6.17 21.97
CA LEU A 208 -1.75 -6.68 22.07
C LEU A 208 -2.67 -5.75 22.89
N SER A 209 -2.15 -4.65 23.47
CA SER A 209 -2.82 -3.86 24.52
C SER A 209 -3.32 -4.68 25.74
N LYS A 210 -2.77 -5.88 25.94
CA LYS A 210 -3.11 -6.80 27.05
C LYS A 210 -2.28 -6.49 28.29
N TYR A 211 -2.55 -5.35 28.94
CA TYR A 211 -1.82 -4.94 30.15
C TYR A 211 -2.11 -5.80 31.39
N SER A 212 -3.01 -6.79 31.32
CA SER A 212 -3.08 -7.90 32.28
C SER A 212 -1.79 -8.69 32.38
N LEU A 213 -1.03 -8.79 31.27
CA LEU A 213 0.26 -9.49 31.21
C LEU A 213 1.35 -8.83 32.07
N CYS A 214 1.20 -7.55 32.44
CA CYS A 214 2.12 -6.90 33.38
C CYS A 214 2.20 -7.66 34.72
N ASN A 215 1.09 -8.25 35.18
CA ASN A 215 1.05 -9.02 36.43
C ASN A 215 1.79 -10.37 36.35
N GLN A 216 2.26 -10.78 35.17
CA GLN A 216 3.06 -11.99 34.96
C GLN A 216 4.57 -11.71 34.89
N VAL A 217 4.97 -10.43 34.85
CA VAL A 217 6.37 -9.99 34.77
C VAL A 217 7.07 -10.12 36.12
N SER A 218 8.23 -10.75 36.16
CA SER A 218 9.00 -10.97 37.41
C SER A 218 9.89 -9.78 37.80
N GLY A 219 10.60 -9.18 36.84
CA GLY A 219 11.57 -8.12 37.06
C GLY A 219 10.93 -6.76 37.31
N GLU A 220 11.35 -6.07 38.38
CA GLU A 220 10.68 -4.86 38.87
C GLU A 220 10.69 -3.70 37.85
N ALA A 221 11.86 -3.42 37.25
CA ALA A 221 11.97 -2.40 36.21
C ALA A 221 11.17 -2.74 34.93
N VAL A 222 10.98 -4.02 34.63
CA VAL A 222 10.19 -4.47 33.46
C VAL A 222 8.69 -4.35 33.76
N PHE A 223 8.27 -4.62 35.00
CA PHE A 223 6.92 -4.36 35.48
C PHE A 223 6.59 -2.85 35.42
N ASP A 224 7.48 -1.99 35.92
CA ASP A 224 7.28 -0.53 35.90
C ASP A 224 7.24 0.05 34.48
N ALA A 225 8.04 -0.49 33.55
CA ALA A 225 7.93 -0.18 32.12
C ALA A 225 6.59 -0.65 31.51
N CYS A 226 6.04 -1.78 32.00
CA CYS A 226 4.73 -2.28 31.60
C CYS A 226 3.59 -1.38 32.09
N ILE A 227 3.65 -0.92 33.34
CA ILE A 227 2.76 0.10 33.89
C ILE A 227 2.86 1.43 33.12
N THR A 228 4.07 1.81 32.68
CA THR A 228 4.26 3.02 31.87
C THR A 228 3.60 2.92 30.50
N ASN A 229 3.76 1.79 29.79
CA ASN A 229 3.02 1.54 28.54
C ASN A 229 1.49 1.52 28.77
N LYS A 230 1.02 0.91 29.86
CA LYS A 230 -0.39 0.89 30.26
C LYS A 230 -0.94 2.31 30.48
N ALA A 231 -0.20 3.17 31.19
CA ALA A 231 -0.58 4.56 31.44
C ALA A 231 -0.74 5.34 30.14
N ILE A 232 0.26 5.26 29.25
CA ILE A 232 0.26 5.93 27.94
C ILE A 232 -0.92 5.46 27.08
N ALA A 233 -1.10 4.15 26.91
CA ALA A 233 -2.15 3.59 26.05
C ALA A 233 -3.58 3.79 26.59
N SER A 234 -3.74 3.94 27.91
CA SER A 234 -5.04 4.27 28.54
C SER A 234 -5.27 5.78 28.71
N ALA A 235 -4.33 6.63 28.26
CA ALA A 235 -4.33 8.07 28.47
C ALA A 235 -4.50 8.50 29.95
N SER A 236 -4.09 7.65 30.90
CA SER A 236 -4.31 7.81 32.34
C SER A 236 -2.99 7.97 33.11
N SER A 237 -2.69 9.19 33.55
CA SER A 237 -1.50 9.45 34.40
C SER A 237 -1.60 8.78 35.78
N GLU A 238 -2.83 8.50 36.21
CA GLU A 238 -3.17 7.91 37.49
C GLU A 238 -2.73 6.45 37.59
N THR A 239 -2.57 5.75 36.46
CA THR A 239 -2.01 4.39 36.40
C THR A 239 -0.53 4.33 36.80
N CYS A 240 0.24 5.42 36.72
CA CYS A 240 1.62 5.44 37.20
C CYS A 240 1.77 5.14 38.70
N LYS A 241 0.69 5.27 39.49
CA LYS A 241 0.63 4.89 40.91
C LYS A 241 0.65 3.38 41.14
N GLU A 242 0.55 2.57 40.08
CA GLU A 242 0.69 1.12 40.13
C GLU A 242 2.17 0.68 40.09
N ALA A 243 3.10 1.59 39.82
CA ALA A 243 4.54 1.31 39.79
C ALA A 243 5.09 0.97 41.20
N LYS A 244 6.11 0.10 41.25
CA LYS A 244 6.64 -0.48 42.49
C LYS A 244 7.38 0.52 43.39
N SER A 245 8.01 1.54 42.81
CA SER A 245 8.74 2.57 43.56
C SER A 245 8.21 3.98 43.25
N LYS A 246 8.45 4.95 44.14
CA LYS A 246 8.08 6.34 43.88
C LYS A 246 8.89 6.98 42.76
N ASP A 247 10.13 6.58 42.58
CA ASP A 247 10.98 7.10 41.50
C ASP A 247 10.54 6.50 40.15
N SER A 248 10.03 5.25 40.16
CA SER A 248 9.31 4.63 39.03
C SER A 248 7.99 5.33 38.72
N GLU A 249 7.19 5.71 39.73
CA GLU A 249 5.96 6.50 39.56
C GLU A 249 6.27 7.84 38.88
N TRP A 250 7.29 8.58 39.33
CA TRP A 250 7.69 9.83 38.69
C TRP A 250 8.26 9.62 37.28
N THR A 251 9.00 8.55 37.03
CA THR A 251 9.53 8.20 35.70
C THR A 251 8.39 7.88 34.73
N CYS A 252 7.41 7.06 35.14
CA CYS A 252 6.18 6.82 34.40
C CYS A 252 5.43 8.12 34.11
N MET A 253 5.34 9.04 35.09
CA MET A 253 4.69 10.34 34.90
C MET A 253 5.46 11.27 33.96
N LYS A 254 6.81 11.17 33.89
CA LYS A 254 7.61 11.81 32.84
C LYS A 254 7.25 11.25 31.48
N ASP A 255 7.38 9.95 31.28
CA ASP A 255 7.18 9.32 29.98
C ASP A 255 5.74 9.47 29.48
N PHE A 256 4.76 9.37 30.38
CA PHE A 256 3.37 9.72 30.09
C PHE A 256 3.25 11.18 29.64
N GLY A 257 3.79 12.14 30.40
CA GLY A 257 3.69 13.57 30.09
C GLY A 257 4.33 13.93 28.76
N VAL A 258 5.49 13.34 28.43
CA VAL A 258 6.18 13.51 27.15
C VAL A 258 5.37 12.89 25.99
N GLN A 259 5.07 11.58 26.06
CA GLN A 259 4.49 10.83 24.94
C GLN A 259 3.03 11.22 24.62
N THR A 260 2.31 11.77 25.60
CA THR A 260 0.93 12.29 25.43
C THR A 260 0.85 13.82 25.30
N GLY A 261 1.97 14.54 25.40
CA GLY A 261 2.00 16.01 25.47
C GLY A 261 1.37 16.59 26.75
N ASN A 262 1.06 15.77 27.75
CA ASN A 262 0.33 16.15 28.96
C ASN A 262 1.22 16.88 29.99
N ALA A 263 1.47 18.16 29.73
CA ALA A 263 2.20 19.06 30.63
C ALA A 263 1.57 19.19 32.04
N VAL A 264 0.26 18.94 32.19
CA VAL A 264 -0.39 18.91 33.51
C VAL A 264 0.16 17.77 34.36
N THR A 265 0.50 16.62 33.76
CA THR A 265 1.17 15.51 34.46
C THR A 265 2.60 15.87 34.82
N CYS A 266 3.36 16.50 33.92
CA CYS A 266 4.70 17.03 34.25
C CYS A 266 4.67 17.99 35.45
N ARG A 267 3.64 18.83 35.55
CA ARG A 267 3.46 19.76 36.68
C ARG A 267 3.18 19.07 38.02
N LYS A 268 2.81 17.78 38.04
CA LYS A 268 2.69 16.95 39.27
C LYS A 268 4.06 16.49 39.83
N ILE A 269 5.11 16.41 39.01
CA ILE A 269 6.44 15.90 39.41
C ILE A 269 7.12 16.85 40.43
N PRO A 270 7.65 16.38 41.58
CA PRO A 270 8.16 17.26 42.64
C PRO A 270 9.39 18.10 42.24
N VAL A 271 9.27 19.42 42.34
CA VAL A 271 10.37 20.38 42.07
C VAL A 271 11.55 20.19 43.04
N THR A 272 11.29 19.75 44.28
CA THR A 272 12.28 19.67 45.36
C THR A 272 13.21 18.44 45.28
N THR A 273 12.76 17.35 44.66
CA THR A 273 13.53 16.09 44.58
C THR A 273 13.74 15.60 43.15
N HIS A 274 12.90 16.02 42.20
CA HIS A 274 12.86 15.51 40.82
C HIS A 274 12.91 16.66 39.80
N LEU A 275 13.71 17.71 40.05
CA LEU A 275 13.79 18.89 39.20
C LEU A 275 14.15 18.54 37.75
N GLY A 276 15.24 17.80 37.51
CA GLY A 276 15.67 17.41 36.15
C GLY A 276 14.56 16.67 35.40
N LEU A 277 14.03 15.61 35.99
CA LEU A 277 12.93 14.80 35.48
C LEU A 277 11.68 15.64 35.14
N ARG A 278 11.36 16.66 35.95
CA ARG A 278 10.26 17.61 35.70
C ARG A 278 10.55 18.51 34.50
N LEU A 279 11.77 19.04 34.37
CA LEU A 279 12.16 19.91 33.26
C LEU A 279 12.21 19.14 31.94
N GLU A 280 12.76 17.92 31.95
CA GLU A 280 12.72 16.98 30.81
C GLU A 280 11.29 16.66 30.39
N CYS A 281 10.39 16.41 31.37
CA CYS A 281 8.98 16.20 31.09
C CYS A 281 8.35 17.42 30.40
N LEU A 282 8.58 18.63 30.92
CA LEU A 282 8.01 19.86 30.35
C LEU A 282 8.55 20.13 28.93
N ASP A 283 9.86 20.01 28.70
CA ASP A 283 10.49 20.16 27.39
C ASP A 283 9.96 19.14 26.36
N GLY A 284 9.93 17.85 26.74
CA GLY A 284 9.38 16.81 25.89
C GLY A 284 7.87 16.99 25.63
N ALA A 285 7.08 17.32 26.64
CA ALA A 285 5.65 17.55 26.51
C ALA A 285 5.34 18.76 25.61
N ALA A 286 6.09 19.87 25.75
CA ALA A 286 5.99 21.05 24.89
C ALA A 286 6.28 20.68 23.42
N PHE A 287 7.37 19.93 23.19
CA PHE A 287 7.76 19.47 21.86
C PHE A 287 6.73 18.53 21.21
N PHE A 288 6.15 17.58 21.96
CA PHE A 288 5.17 16.62 21.40
C PHE A 288 3.78 17.21 21.21
N SER A 289 3.30 18.06 22.13
CA SER A 289 2.04 18.79 21.97
C SER A 289 2.11 19.92 20.94
N ASP A 290 3.32 20.39 20.60
CA ASP A 290 3.55 21.62 19.84
C ASP A 290 3.13 22.90 20.58
N GLU A 291 3.00 22.85 21.90
CA GLU A 291 2.55 23.97 22.75
C GLU A 291 3.74 24.71 23.40
N PRO A 292 4.28 25.79 22.78
CA PRO A 292 5.43 26.53 23.32
C PRO A 292 5.12 27.22 24.66
N GLY A 293 3.86 27.43 25.00
CA GLY A 293 3.45 27.95 26.32
C GLY A 293 3.85 27.04 27.48
N VAL A 294 4.11 25.75 27.24
CA VAL A 294 4.64 24.82 28.26
C VAL A 294 6.09 25.14 28.64
N CYS A 295 6.88 25.73 27.73
CA CYS A 295 8.24 26.19 28.04
C CYS A 295 8.26 27.34 29.07
N GLU A 296 7.15 28.07 29.28
CA GLU A 296 7.07 29.11 30.32
C GLU A 296 7.16 28.55 31.75
N ASP A 297 6.83 27.26 31.97
CA ASP A 297 6.99 26.60 33.28
C ASP A 297 8.47 26.29 33.64
N ILE A 298 9.37 26.32 32.66
CA ILE A 298 10.80 26.03 32.82
C ILE A 298 11.50 27.29 33.36
N ARG A 299 11.91 27.25 34.63
CA ARG A 299 12.54 28.41 35.31
C ARG A 299 14.05 28.56 35.08
N GLN A 300 14.71 27.54 34.54
CA GLN A 300 16.12 27.64 34.14
C GLN A 300 16.19 28.26 32.74
N LEU A 301 16.71 29.49 32.63
CA LEU A 301 16.64 30.27 31.39
C LEU A 301 17.29 29.57 30.20
N ASP A 302 18.43 28.89 30.39
CA ASP A 302 19.11 28.10 29.34
C ASP A 302 18.19 26.96 28.82
N LYS A 303 17.56 26.22 29.74
CA LYS A 303 16.63 25.12 29.42
C LYS A 303 15.33 25.62 28.79
N GLN A 304 14.84 26.77 29.23
CA GLN A 304 13.68 27.43 28.64
C GLN A 304 13.97 27.83 27.19
N GLY A 305 15.12 28.46 26.96
CA GLY A 305 15.58 28.82 25.61
C GLY A 305 15.72 27.60 24.70
N PHE A 306 16.30 26.50 25.21
CA PHE A 306 16.38 25.24 24.50
C PHE A 306 15.00 24.65 24.14
N CYS A 307 14.04 24.67 25.07
CA CYS A 307 12.66 24.20 24.85
C CYS A 307 11.95 24.97 23.72
N PHE A 308 12.00 26.31 23.77
CA PHE A 308 11.49 27.13 22.66
C PHE A 308 12.28 26.85 21.36
N GLY A 309 13.60 26.70 21.44
CA GLY A 309 14.47 26.39 20.30
C GLY A 309 14.07 25.10 19.58
N ARG A 310 13.83 24.02 20.31
CA ARG A 310 13.38 22.73 19.73
C ARG A 310 12.06 22.86 18.96
N ILE A 311 11.12 23.65 19.47
CA ILE A 311 9.83 23.91 18.81
C ILE A 311 10.02 24.82 17.60
N ALA A 312 10.88 25.83 17.69
CA ALA A 312 11.24 26.71 16.58
C ALA A 312 11.92 25.94 15.41
N VAL A 313 12.80 24.99 15.71
CA VAL A 313 13.39 24.05 14.73
C VAL A 313 12.29 23.18 14.11
N LYS A 314 11.45 22.53 14.92
CA LYS A 314 10.33 21.68 14.46
C LYS A 314 9.35 22.42 13.54
N ARG A 315 9.08 23.69 13.82
CA ARG A 315 8.20 24.56 13.01
C ARG A 315 8.90 25.24 11.83
N ASN A 316 10.23 25.20 11.77
CA ASN A 316 11.05 26.06 10.91
C ASN A 316 10.69 27.56 11.07
N ASP A 317 10.38 27.98 12.30
CA ASP A 317 10.02 29.37 12.64
C ASP A 317 10.86 29.88 13.82
N PHE A 318 12.01 30.48 13.49
CA PHE A 318 12.90 31.11 14.46
C PHE A 318 12.30 32.36 15.13
N ARG A 319 11.19 32.91 14.62
CA ARG A 319 10.54 34.10 15.20
C ARG A 319 9.86 33.77 16.53
N LEU A 320 9.59 32.50 16.81
CA LEU A 320 9.17 32.00 18.12
C LEU A 320 10.10 32.50 19.24
N CYS A 321 11.43 32.53 19.00
CA CYS A 321 12.42 33.01 19.95
C CYS A 321 12.25 34.49 20.31
N ALA A 322 11.66 35.32 19.43
CA ALA A 322 11.39 36.73 19.71
C ALA A 322 10.29 36.93 20.77
N GLY A 323 9.40 35.96 20.96
CA GLY A 323 8.31 36.02 21.94
C GLY A 323 8.74 35.68 23.38
N ILE A 324 9.98 35.23 23.60
CA ILE A 324 10.47 34.83 24.91
C ILE A 324 10.63 36.07 25.81
N LYS A 325 9.91 36.06 26.93
CA LYS A 325 9.90 37.14 27.93
C LYS A 325 11.27 37.25 28.58
N THR A 326 12.01 38.31 28.26
CA THR A 326 13.28 38.65 28.93
C THR A 326 13.03 39.01 30.39
N GLY A 327 13.81 38.43 31.31
CA GLY A 327 13.62 38.61 32.75
C GLY A 327 13.80 40.06 33.22
N THR A 328 13.01 40.50 34.20
CA THR A 328 13.05 41.87 34.74
C THR A 328 13.83 42.01 36.06
N VAL A 329 14.23 40.91 36.71
CA VAL A 329 14.87 40.94 38.04
C VAL A 329 15.93 39.82 38.20
N SER A 330 16.99 40.15 38.95
CA SER A 330 18.04 39.28 39.55
C SER A 330 19.03 38.50 38.68
N ASP A 331 18.72 38.05 37.47
CA ASP A 331 19.69 37.27 36.69
C ASP A 331 20.79 38.16 36.06
N LEU A 332 22.04 37.66 36.01
CA LEU A 332 23.17 38.35 35.35
C LEU A 332 22.95 38.57 33.84
N ASP A 333 22.03 37.83 33.24
CA ASP A 333 21.79 37.78 31.81
C ASP A 333 20.29 37.59 31.49
N PRO A 334 19.50 38.68 31.46
CA PRO A 334 18.07 38.62 31.19
C PRO A 334 17.71 38.20 29.76
N PHE A 335 18.71 38.00 28.89
CA PHE A 335 18.55 37.54 27.51
C PHE A 335 18.90 36.06 27.32
N LEU A 336 19.43 35.37 28.34
CA LEU A 336 19.92 33.98 28.23
C LEU A 336 18.93 33.03 27.54
N ALA A 337 17.65 33.01 27.96
CA ALA A 337 16.64 32.16 27.33
C ALA A 337 16.39 32.51 25.86
N ARG A 338 16.32 33.82 25.55
CA ARG A 338 16.08 34.31 24.19
C ARG A 338 17.23 33.95 23.26
N ASP A 339 18.45 34.21 23.71
CA ASP A 339 19.68 33.96 22.97
C ASP A 339 19.91 32.45 22.79
N SER A 340 19.71 31.62 23.83
CA SER A 340 19.83 30.15 23.72
C SER A 340 18.84 29.55 22.72
N CYS A 341 17.62 30.09 22.61
CA CYS A 341 16.67 29.70 21.56
C CYS A 341 17.23 30.00 20.17
N TYR A 342 17.71 31.23 19.93
CA TYR A 342 18.31 31.65 18.66
C TYR A 342 19.54 30.82 18.28
N VAL A 343 20.45 30.56 19.22
CA VAL A 343 21.65 29.73 19.00
C VAL A 343 21.26 28.31 18.60
N HIS A 344 20.37 27.66 19.36
CA HIS A 344 19.92 26.30 19.06
C HIS A 344 19.33 26.19 17.65
N VAL A 345 18.51 27.16 17.24
CA VAL A 345 17.89 27.18 15.90
C VAL A 345 18.91 27.45 14.80
N ALA A 346 19.87 28.35 15.03
CA ALA A 346 20.93 28.64 14.07
C ALA A 346 21.79 27.39 13.78
N GLU A 347 22.20 26.67 14.83
CA GLU A 347 22.99 25.45 14.73
C GLU A 347 22.22 24.30 14.07
N HIS A 348 20.97 24.06 14.46
CA HIS A 348 20.18 22.92 13.98
C HIS A 348 19.52 23.14 12.59
N LEU A 349 19.50 24.37 12.07
CA LEU A 349 19.06 24.68 10.70
C LEU A 349 20.21 25.17 9.80
N ALA A 350 21.44 25.23 10.30
CA ALA A 350 22.59 25.88 9.66
C ALA A 350 22.31 27.34 9.19
N LEU A 351 21.48 28.06 9.95
CA LEU A 351 20.92 29.35 9.58
C LEU A 351 21.65 30.49 10.31
N ALA A 352 22.69 31.05 9.69
CA ALA A 352 23.49 32.13 10.28
C ALA A 352 22.66 33.39 10.60
N GLU A 353 21.58 33.65 9.86
CA GLU A 353 20.65 34.76 10.14
C GLU A 353 20.00 34.66 11.53
N ALA A 354 19.81 33.45 12.07
CA ALA A 354 19.26 33.26 13.41
C ALA A 354 20.26 33.62 14.51
N CYS A 355 21.56 33.75 14.22
CA CYS A 355 22.53 34.33 15.16
C CYS A 355 22.41 35.87 15.27
N GLU A 356 21.76 36.56 14.33
CA GLU A 356 21.75 38.02 14.33
C GLU A 356 21.03 38.67 15.52
N PRO A 357 19.87 38.15 16.00
CA PRO A 357 19.16 38.70 17.17
C PRO A 357 19.75 38.33 18.54
N VAL A 358 20.85 37.55 18.58
CA VAL A 358 21.53 37.17 19.82
C VAL A 358 22.15 38.40 20.48
N ASN A 359 21.72 38.72 21.70
CA ASN A 359 22.06 39.95 22.39
C ASN A 359 23.51 39.97 22.92
N TYR A 360 23.96 38.86 23.49
CA TYR A 360 25.27 38.82 24.14
C TYR A 360 26.38 38.54 23.13
N ALA A 361 27.31 39.50 22.98
CA ALA A 361 28.28 39.53 21.88
C ALA A 361 29.15 38.26 21.76
N SER A 362 29.56 37.63 22.87
CA SER A 362 30.31 36.38 22.81
C SER A 362 29.45 35.19 22.37
N ARG A 363 28.18 35.10 22.82
CA ARG A 363 27.24 34.09 22.30
C ARG A 363 27.01 34.25 20.80
N LYS A 364 26.87 35.48 20.31
CA LYS A 364 26.71 35.77 18.88
C LYS A 364 27.95 35.33 18.07
N ALA A 365 29.16 35.62 18.58
CA ALA A 365 30.41 35.17 17.97
C ALA A 365 30.54 33.63 17.96
N THR A 366 30.21 32.95 19.06
CA THR A 366 30.18 31.48 19.12
C THR A 366 29.15 30.90 18.14
N CYS A 367 27.92 31.43 18.11
CA CYS A 367 26.86 31.02 17.19
C CYS A 367 27.31 31.06 15.73
N LEU A 368 27.85 32.20 15.29
CA LEU A 368 28.36 32.38 13.93
C LEU A 368 29.54 31.44 13.63
N THR A 369 30.37 31.14 14.63
CA THR A 369 31.50 30.20 14.50
C THR A 369 31.03 28.76 14.34
N ASN A 370 30.10 28.29 15.19
CA ASN A 370 29.57 26.93 15.17
C ASN A 370 28.85 26.66 13.83
N VAL A 371 27.99 27.60 13.39
CA VAL A 371 27.30 27.51 12.10
C VAL A 371 28.28 27.51 10.93
N ALA A 372 29.29 28.39 10.92
CA ALA A 372 30.30 28.43 9.85
C ALA A 372 31.21 27.20 9.78
N GLN A 373 31.45 26.53 10.92
CA GLN A 373 32.20 25.28 11.00
C GLN A 373 31.34 24.04 10.71
N GLY A 374 30.01 24.18 10.58
CA GLY A 374 29.10 23.04 10.44
C GLY A 374 29.02 22.15 11.68
N VAL A 375 29.34 22.71 12.86
CA VAL A 375 29.28 22.00 14.14
C VAL A 375 27.82 21.78 14.51
N GLN A 376 27.31 20.58 14.22
CA GLN A 376 26.16 20.03 14.95
C GLN A 376 26.53 19.94 16.44
N ALA A 377 25.54 20.01 17.33
CA ALA A 377 25.75 19.95 18.78
C ALA A 377 26.08 18.52 19.29
N ASP A 378 27.06 17.86 18.67
CA ASP A 378 27.47 16.46 18.87
C ASP A 378 28.24 16.23 20.20
N SER A 379 27.88 16.94 21.27
CA SER A 379 28.28 16.68 22.65
C SER A 379 27.10 16.58 23.62
N VAL A 380 25.86 16.58 23.10
CA VAL A 380 24.70 15.97 23.74
C VAL A 380 24.31 14.77 22.88
N GLU A 381 24.10 13.60 23.49
CA GLU A 381 23.59 12.44 22.76
C GLU A 381 22.31 12.84 22.01
N LYS A 382 22.27 12.65 20.68
CA LYS A 382 21.08 12.93 19.87
C LYS A 382 19.90 12.21 20.54
N PRO A 383 18.91 12.91 21.12
CA PRO A 383 18.00 12.28 22.06
C PRO A 383 17.06 11.34 21.30
N VAL A 384 17.40 10.05 21.30
CA VAL A 384 16.65 9.00 20.61
C VAL A 384 15.33 8.84 21.36
N VAL A 385 14.31 9.59 20.93
CA VAL A 385 12.97 9.39 21.46
C VAL A 385 12.43 8.09 20.89
N SER A 386 12.50 7.04 21.71
CA SER A 386 11.72 5.84 21.45
C SER A 386 10.23 6.21 21.47
N ILE A 387 9.48 5.77 20.45
CA ILE A 387 8.04 6.05 20.32
C ILE A 387 7.24 4.77 20.63
N PRO A 388 6.61 4.68 21.82
CA PRO A 388 5.66 3.63 22.15
C PRO A 388 4.22 4.12 21.95
N GLY A 389 3.70 4.06 20.71
CA GLY A 389 2.36 4.59 20.43
C GLY A 389 1.77 4.20 19.07
N GLY A 390 1.80 2.91 18.73
CA GLY A 390 1.38 2.40 17.42
C GLY A 390 2.32 2.81 16.27
N PRO A 391 2.01 2.43 15.02
CA PRO A 391 2.78 2.85 13.85
C PRO A 391 2.41 4.29 13.45
N LYS A 392 2.90 5.28 14.22
CA LYS A 392 2.95 6.66 13.73
C LYS A 392 4.00 6.72 12.60
N THR A 393 3.55 6.92 11.37
CA THR A 393 4.43 7.11 10.23
C THR A 393 5.26 8.39 10.41
N CYS A 394 6.43 8.46 9.77
CA CYS A 394 7.27 9.66 9.88
C CYS A 394 6.56 10.94 9.39
N ASN A 395 5.61 10.81 8.46
CA ASN A 395 4.75 11.92 8.00
C ASN A 395 3.83 12.44 9.11
N GLU A 396 3.26 11.58 9.96
CA GLU A 396 2.42 11.97 11.10
C GLU A 396 3.22 12.61 12.25
N LEU A 397 4.56 12.58 12.17
CA LEU A 397 5.49 13.29 13.04
C LEU A 397 6.00 14.60 12.41
N ASN A 398 5.49 14.99 11.23
CA ASN A 398 6.01 16.04 10.35
C ASN A 398 7.49 15.86 9.94
N GLY A 399 8.02 14.64 10.05
CA GLY A 399 9.40 14.32 9.71
C GLY A 399 9.60 13.79 8.28
N ARG A 400 10.87 13.50 7.96
CA ARG A 400 11.29 12.80 6.73
C ARG A 400 12.10 11.56 7.07
N VAL A 401 11.92 10.51 6.26
CA VAL A 401 12.63 9.24 6.39
C VAL A 401 14.00 9.36 5.71
N CYS A 402 15.08 9.17 6.48
CA CYS A 402 16.47 9.24 6.04
C CYS A 402 17.16 7.86 6.18
N PRO A 403 18.19 7.53 5.38
CA PRO A 403 18.84 6.22 5.44
C PRO A 403 19.56 5.93 6.77
N THR A 404 20.21 6.93 7.37
CA THR A 404 20.88 6.85 8.68
C THR A 404 20.68 8.12 9.49
N ASP A 405 21.09 8.11 10.76
CA ASP A 405 21.14 9.27 11.65
C ASP A 405 22.25 10.27 11.23
N ALA A 406 23.30 9.80 10.56
CA ALA A 406 24.29 10.64 9.89
C ALA A 406 23.74 11.34 8.63
N ASN A 407 22.65 10.83 8.03
CA ASN A 407 21.90 11.54 6.98
C ASN A 407 20.88 12.54 7.56
N CYS A 408 20.73 12.63 8.89
CA CYS A 408 19.80 13.52 9.57
C CYS A 408 20.39 14.93 9.70
N MET A 409 19.80 15.94 9.07
CA MET A 409 20.27 17.34 9.20
C MET A 409 19.73 18.06 10.45
N SER A 410 19.07 17.34 11.35
CA SER A 410 18.40 17.86 12.55
C SER A 410 18.31 16.78 13.63
N ALA A 411 17.61 17.05 14.73
CA ALA A 411 17.30 16.01 15.72
C ALA A 411 16.53 14.81 15.10
N VAL A 412 16.87 13.62 15.57
CA VAL A 412 16.20 12.35 15.28
C VAL A 412 14.90 12.28 16.09
N ILE A 413 13.78 11.99 15.42
CA ILE A 413 12.46 11.81 16.07
C ILE A 413 12.24 10.34 16.44
N ALA A 414 12.67 9.41 15.58
CA ALA A 414 12.51 7.97 15.76
C ALA A 414 13.45 7.17 14.83
N THR A 415 13.74 5.92 15.20
CA THR A 415 14.29 4.88 14.31
C THR A 415 13.18 3.92 13.92
N ILE A 416 12.97 3.68 12.62
CA ILE A 416 11.93 2.79 12.09
C ILE A 416 12.57 1.91 11.01
N ASP A 417 12.65 0.60 11.27
CA ASP A 417 12.96 -0.47 10.31
C ASP A 417 14.11 -0.19 9.33
N SER A 418 15.30 0.07 9.89
CA SER A 418 16.55 0.43 9.17
C SER A 418 16.65 1.88 8.67
N TYR A 419 15.63 2.71 8.91
CA TYR A 419 15.63 4.14 8.56
C TYR A 419 15.47 5.03 9.80
N VAL A 420 15.79 6.31 9.63
CA VAL A 420 15.76 7.32 10.70
C VAL A 420 14.83 8.46 10.33
N CYS A 421 13.83 8.72 11.17
CA CYS A 421 12.87 9.80 11.00
C CYS A 421 13.42 11.11 11.58
N CYS A 422 13.48 12.16 10.77
CA CYS A 422 14.17 13.42 11.05
C CYS A 422 13.23 14.63 10.89
N LEU A 423 13.38 15.67 11.71
CA LEU A 423 12.55 16.89 11.64
C LEU A 423 12.66 17.67 10.33
N THR A 424 13.77 17.54 9.59
CA THR A 424 14.08 18.39 8.42
C THR A 424 14.49 17.56 7.20
N LYS A 425 15.24 18.14 6.25
CA LYS A 425 15.73 17.44 5.06
C LYS A 425 16.73 16.35 5.46
N CYS A 426 16.68 15.23 4.74
CA CYS A 426 17.77 14.28 4.75
C CYS A 426 18.93 14.83 3.91
N LYS A 427 20.16 14.72 4.41
CA LYS A 427 21.36 14.69 3.59
C LYS A 427 21.39 13.33 2.89
N LEU A 428 20.57 13.18 1.85
CA LEU A 428 20.60 12.02 0.98
C LEU A 428 22.04 11.86 0.45
N PRO A 429 22.63 10.65 0.47
CA PRO A 429 23.91 10.44 -0.17
C PRO A 429 23.77 10.66 -1.68
N ASP A 430 24.85 11.11 -2.30
CA ASP A 430 24.97 11.03 -3.76
C ASP A 430 25.00 9.54 -4.15
N GLU A 431 24.12 9.16 -5.08
CA GLU A 431 23.98 7.79 -5.60
C GLU A 431 25.18 7.42 -6.50
N CYS A 432 25.86 8.43 -7.01
CA CYS A 432 27.03 8.36 -7.88
C CYS A 432 27.92 9.58 -7.65
N THR A 433 29.22 9.46 -7.92
CA THR A 433 30.19 10.55 -7.92
C THR A 433 30.69 10.87 -9.33
N THR A 434 30.84 9.84 -10.17
CA THR A 434 31.29 9.93 -11.57
C THR A 434 30.28 9.28 -12.52
N PRO A 435 30.31 9.60 -13.83
CA PRO A 435 29.55 8.86 -14.86
C PRO A 435 29.79 7.34 -14.85
N ALA A 436 31.03 6.90 -14.57
CA ALA A 436 31.38 5.48 -14.53
C ALA A 436 30.77 4.73 -13.32
N ASP A 437 30.25 5.44 -12.33
CA ASP A 437 29.51 4.86 -11.22
C ASP A 437 28.05 4.50 -11.63
N CYS A 438 27.66 4.84 -12.86
CA CYS A 438 26.31 4.68 -13.42
C CYS A 438 26.23 3.74 -14.62
N ASP A 439 27.35 3.14 -15.03
CA ASP A 439 27.44 2.14 -16.10
C ASP A 439 26.45 1.00 -15.86
N ASP A 440 25.43 0.87 -16.72
CA ASP A 440 24.44 -0.21 -16.69
C ASP A 440 24.82 -1.41 -17.59
N GLY A 441 25.99 -1.34 -18.25
CA GLY A 441 26.51 -2.35 -19.16
C GLY A 441 25.90 -2.32 -20.56
N GLU A 442 24.97 -1.42 -20.86
CA GLU A 442 24.35 -1.29 -22.18
C GLU A 442 25.11 -0.26 -23.03
N ALA A 443 25.81 -0.72 -24.07
CA ALA A 443 26.53 0.19 -24.99
C ALA A 443 25.61 1.17 -25.77
N SER A 444 24.29 1.06 -25.59
CA SER A 444 23.27 1.96 -26.17
C SER A 444 22.90 3.16 -25.30
N THR A 445 23.38 3.23 -24.06
CA THR A 445 23.12 4.32 -23.11
C THR A 445 24.29 5.30 -23.00
N VAL A 446 23.99 6.53 -22.60
CA VAL A 446 24.95 7.55 -22.17
C VAL A 446 24.67 7.83 -20.70
N ASP A 447 25.60 7.46 -19.84
CA ASP A 447 25.38 7.48 -18.40
C ASP A 447 25.81 8.82 -17.81
N GLU A 448 24.86 9.57 -17.26
CA GLU A 448 25.14 10.85 -16.61
C GLU A 448 24.86 10.80 -15.11
N CYS A 449 25.92 10.86 -14.32
CA CYS A 449 25.81 11.14 -12.89
C CYS A 449 25.53 12.63 -12.64
N ARG A 450 24.28 13.02 -12.35
CA ARG A 450 23.85 14.44 -12.29
C ARG A 450 22.80 14.75 -11.21
N GLY A 451 22.69 16.03 -10.84
CA GLY A 451 21.75 16.53 -9.82
C GLY A 451 22.37 16.84 -8.45
N THR A 452 21.53 17.16 -7.46
CA THR A 452 21.91 17.30 -6.03
C THR A 452 20.73 16.85 -5.15
N PRO A 453 20.79 15.69 -4.46
CA PRO A 453 21.86 14.69 -4.55
C PRO A 453 22.05 14.19 -5.99
N ARG A 454 23.28 13.81 -6.32
CA ARG A 454 23.62 13.25 -7.62
C ARG A 454 22.94 11.89 -7.80
N LYS A 455 22.42 11.64 -8.99
CA LYS A 455 21.76 10.40 -9.40
C LYS A 455 22.27 9.95 -10.76
N CYS A 456 22.26 8.64 -10.99
CA CYS A 456 22.47 8.08 -12.31
C CYS A 456 21.27 8.38 -13.20
N VAL A 457 21.54 8.81 -14.43
CA VAL A 457 20.53 9.04 -15.46
C VAL A 457 21.09 8.58 -16.79
N ASN A 458 20.72 7.37 -17.17
CA ASN A 458 21.25 6.67 -18.33
C ASN A 458 20.31 6.94 -19.50
N THR A 459 20.81 7.54 -20.57
CA THR A 459 19.99 8.06 -21.68
C THR A 459 20.33 7.35 -22.99
N VAL A 460 19.33 6.73 -23.62
CA VAL A 460 19.51 6.00 -24.88
C VAL A 460 20.09 6.92 -25.95
N SER A 461 21.26 6.56 -26.49
CA SER A 461 21.90 7.25 -27.59
C SER A 461 21.01 7.23 -28.83
N THR A 462 20.90 8.38 -29.49
CA THR A 462 20.20 8.52 -30.78
C THR A 462 21.16 8.92 -31.90
N ALA A 463 22.47 8.89 -31.64
CA ALA A 463 23.51 9.19 -32.61
C ALA A 463 24.11 7.89 -33.17
N CYS A 464 24.19 7.80 -34.50
CA CYS A 464 24.89 6.73 -35.21
C CYS A 464 26.41 6.97 -35.08
N VAL A 465 27.13 6.08 -34.40
CA VAL A 465 28.56 6.25 -34.03
C VAL A 465 29.29 4.91 -34.07
N SER A 466 29.74 4.55 -35.27
CA SER A 466 30.57 3.36 -35.56
C SER A 466 31.69 3.12 -34.54
N GLY A 467 31.72 1.91 -33.98
CA GLY A 467 32.76 1.43 -33.05
C GLY A 467 32.43 1.60 -31.56
N ASN A 468 31.17 1.88 -31.20
CA ASN A 468 30.69 1.93 -29.82
C ASN A 468 29.98 0.63 -29.36
N GLY A 469 29.57 -0.25 -30.28
CA GLY A 469 28.84 -1.48 -30.01
C GLY A 469 27.30 -1.35 -30.02
N SER A 470 26.75 -0.27 -30.59
CA SER A 470 25.33 0.06 -30.55
C SER A 470 24.71 0.29 -31.93
N CYS A 471 23.44 -0.09 -32.10
CA CYS A 471 22.66 0.25 -33.29
C CYS A 471 21.34 0.97 -32.91
N PRO A 472 21.36 2.31 -32.75
CA PRO A 472 20.15 3.07 -32.44
C PRO A 472 19.09 3.03 -33.55
N ALA A 473 17.82 3.17 -33.16
CA ALA A 473 16.68 3.09 -34.08
C ALA A 473 16.70 4.22 -35.14
N GLY A 474 17.13 3.89 -36.37
CA GLY A 474 17.31 4.83 -37.47
C GLY A 474 18.72 4.81 -38.08
N CYS A 475 19.69 4.19 -37.38
CA CYS A 475 20.99 3.84 -37.89
C CYS A 475 20.93 2.55 -38.73
N HIS A 476 21.95 2.32 -39.54
CA HIS A 476 22.11 1.15 -40.43
C HIS A 476 23.59 1.00 -40.79
N HIS A 477 24.03 -0.16 -41.28
CA HIS A 477 25.45 -0.45 -41.59
C HIS A 477 26.16 0.61 -42.49
N GLY A 478 25.39 1.38 -43.28
CA GLY A 478 25.91 2.48 -44.10
C GLY A 478 26.28 3.77 -43.34
N ASN A 479 25.79 3.97 -42.12
CA ASN A 479 26.11 5.11 -41.25
C ASN A 479 26.48 4.76 -39.80
N ASP A 480 26.40 3.49 -39.42
CA ASP A 480 26.89 2.94 -38.15
C ASP A 480 27.40 1.51 -38.38
N SER A 481 28.68 1.24 -38.10
CA SER A 481 29.28 -0.09 -38.34
C SER A 481 28.78 -1.19 -37.40
N ASP A 482 28.13 -0.81 -36.30
CA ASP A 482 27.73 -1.75 -35.26
C ASP A 482 26.27 -2.19 -35.44
N CYS A 483 25.57 -1.59 -36.40
CA CYS A 483 24.37 -2.15 -37.00
C CYS A 483 24.70 -3.37 -37.88
N PRO A 484 23.85 -4.42 -37.88
CA PRO A 484 24.03 -5.56 -38.76
C PRO A 484 23.98 -5.14 -40.23
N ALA A 485 24.71 -5.87 -41.08
CA ALA A 485 24.63 -5.71 -42.53
C ALA A 485 23.33 -6.35 -43.04
N ASP A 486 22.31 -5.52 -43.26
CA ASP A 486 20.98 -5.97 -43.73
C ASP A 486 20.99 -6.53 -45.17
N ASP A 487 20.10 -7.48 -45.44
CA ASP A 487 20.14 -8.44 -46.57
C ASP A 487 19.92 -7.87 -48.00
N CYS A 488 19.67 -6.57 -48.20
CA CYS A 488 19.55 -5.99 -49.55
C CYS A 488 20.06 -4.55 -49.70
N ASN A 489 20.58 -4.22 -50.88
CA ASN A 489 21.00 -2.87 -51.28
C ASN A 489 20.18 -2.31 -52.46
N GLN A 490 19.56 -3.17 -53.26
CA GLN A 490 18.79 -2.84 -54.46
C GLN A 490 17.62 -3.83 -54.65
N ASP A 491 16.58 -3.45 -55.39
CA ASP A 491 15.38 -4.29 -55.57
C ASP A 491 15.68 -5.68 -56.15
N SER A 492 16.68 -5.81 -57.04
CA SER A 492 17.09 -7.08 -57.66
C SER A 492 17.73 -8.08 -56.69
N ASP A 493 18.15 -7.65 -55.49
CA ASP A 493 18.66 -8.56 -54.46
C ASP A 493 17.50 -9.35 -53.81
N CYS A 494 16.26 -8.87 -53.97
CA CYS A 494 15.04 -9.45 -53.39
C CYS A 494 14.28 -10.40 -54.35
N ASP A 495 14.72 -10.53 -55.60
CA ASP A 495 14.01 -11.31 -56.62
C ASP A 495 14.11 -12.82 -56.36
N THR A 496 12.97 -13.42 -55.97
CA THR A 496 12.80 -14.87 -55.86
C THR A 496 11.63 -15.33 -56.73
N ALA A 497 11.73 -16.53 -57.30
CA ALA A 497 11.01 -16.97 -58.50
C ALA A 497 9.46 -17.03 -58.43
N ASP A 498 8.84 -16.65 -57.32
CA ASP A 498 7.38 -16.72 -57.09
C ASP A 498 6.77 -15.45 -56.47
N THR A 499 7.55 -14.41 -56.11
CA THR A 499 6.99 -13.13 -55.64
C THR A 499 7.89 -11.93 -55.92
N LEU A 500 7.31 -10.88 -56.54
CA LEU A 500 7.89 -9.53 -56.56
C LEU A 500 7.99 -8.98 -55.13
N ALA A 501 9.23 -8.77 -54.69
CA ALA A 501 9.59 -8.09 -53.45
C ALA A 501 10.51 -6.91 -53.77
N ARG A 502 10.55 -5.91 -52.90
CA ARG A 502 11.35 -4.69 -53.09
C ARG A 502 12.22 -4.42 -51.88
N CYS A 503 13.41 -3.88 -52.12
CA CYS A 503 14.34 -3.54 -51.05
C CYS A 503 13.92 -2.19 -50.43
N GLN A 504 13.46 -2.22 -49.18
CA GLN A 504 12.93 -1.04 -48.51
C GLN A 504 13.57 -0.88 -47.12
N LYS A 505 14.61 -0.03 -47.04
CA LYS A 505 15.48 0.12 -45.86
C LYS A 505 16.16 -1.21 -45.47
N GLY A 506 17.04 -1.72 -46.33
CA GLY A 506 17.84 -2.92 -46.06
C GLY A 506 17.08 -4.26 -46.06
N THR A 507 15.74 -4.25 -46.05
CA THR A 507 14.92 -5.47 -45.96
C THR A 507 14.00 -5.65 -47.17
N CYS A 508 13.84 -6.91 -47.60
CA CYS A 508 13.00 -7.28 -48.74
C CYS A 508 11.52 -7.38 -48.35
N VAL A 509 10.70 -6.44 -48.83
CA VAL A 509 9.27 -6.34 -48.52
C VAL A 509 8.43 -6.82 -49.70
N LYS A 510 7.54 -7.80 -49.49
CA LYS A 510 6.63 -8.31 -50.52
C LYS A 510 5.49 -7.31 -50.78
N THR A 511 5.34 -6.85 -52.02
CA THR A 511 4.26 -5.95 -52.42
C THR A 511 3.03 -6.72 -52.88
N ALA A 512 1.91 -6.60 -52.16
CA ALA A 512 0.63 -7.15 -52.61
C ALA A 512 0.06 -6.33 -53.79
N HIS A 513 -0.22 -7.00 -54.92
CA HIS A 513 -0.91 -6.38 -56.06
C HIS A 513 -2.44 -6.59 -56.00
N PRO A 514 -3.26 -5.63 -56.48
CA PRO A 514 -4.69 -5.59 -56.20
C PRO A 514 -5.59 -6.34 -57.20
N TYR A 515 -5.06 -7.34 -57.93
CA TYR A 515 -5.77 -8.01 -59.02
C TYR A 515 -6.04 -9.50 -58.72
N THR A 516 -7.30 -9.81 -58.40
CA THR A 516 -7.78 -11.19 -58.26
C THR A 516 -8.19 -11.77 -59.61
N CYS A 517 -7.36 -12.61 -60.22
CA CYS A 517 -7.75 -13.39 -61.39
C CYS A 517 -8.73 -14.52 -61.00
N THR A 518 -9.91 -14.55 -61.61
CA THR A 518 -10.89 -15.62 -61.42
C THR A 518 -10.80 -16.66 -62.55
N TYR A 519 -10.79 -17.95 -62.19
CA TYR A 519 -10.70 -19.04 -63.16
C TYR A 519 -11.98 -19.19 -63.99
N GLY A 520 -11.88 -18.92 -65.30
CA GLY A 520 -12.87 -19.29 -66.32
C GLY A 520 -12.41 -20.54 -67.11
N PRO A 521 -13.33 -21.37 -67.63
CA PRO A 521 -12.98 -22.67 -68.21
C PRO A 521 -12.55 -22.61 -69.69
N HIS A 522 -11.42 -21.96 -70.00
CA HIS A 522 -10.72 -22.14 -71.28
C HIS A 522 -9.18 -22.01 -71.15
N PRO A 523 -8.38 -22.74 -71.95
CA PRO A 523 -6.98 -23.04 -71.62
C PRO A 523 -5.96 -22.08 -72.26
N ASN A 524 -6.12 -20.77 -72.08
CA ASN A 524 -5.08 -19.78 -72.39
C ASN A 524 -5.17 -18.60 -71.42
N LEU A 525 -4.13 -18.38 -70.61
CA LEU A 525 -3.99 -17.13 -69.86
C LEU A 525 -3.46 -16.04 -70.81
N VAL A 526 -4.08 -14.87 -70.73
CA VAL A 526 -3.45 -13.58 -71.06
C VAL A 526 -3.63 -12.72 -69.81
N CYS A 527 -2.53 -12.16 -69.31
CA CYS A 527 -2.49 -11.36 -68.08
C CYS A 527 -2.73 -9.87 -68.39
#